data_AF-A0A7S3IF60-F1
#
_entry.id   AF-A0A7S3IF60-F1
#
_cell.length_a   1.000
_cell.length_b   1.000
_cell.length_c   1.000
_cell.angle_alpha   90.00
_cell.angle_beta   90.00
_cell.angle_gamma   90.00
#
_symmetry.space_group_name_H-M   'P 1'
#
loop_
_entity.id
_entity.type
_entity.pdbx_description
1 polymer ?
#
loop_
_entity_poly.entity_id
_entity_poly.type
_entity_poly.pdbx_seq_one_letter_code
_entity_poly.pdbx_strand_id
1 'polypeptide(L)'
;MKFTLATLALLGLVSAKDTTTVWSLQSVQDHRDDAAFQHTFGDSATAAANARPPYRSHVQEESSDDDSSSSDEDLQLRGDDEEEEDHSKEFYKAFESGRLDGKYERVIPDIYAADTDDLFMRSMLKNYALEGKNKDGSPNGNFVIDEVSARSAAREVLGTHKGLHGAAMIKYMQTYFEPTWKHFDVNGSGKIEVLKMPQFMRFLTSDQSLDLGH
;
A
#
# COMPACT_ATOMS: atom_id res chain seq x y z
N MET A 1 -54.87 -59.83 -19.85
CA MET A 1 -53.74 -59.15 -19.16
C MET A 1 -52.46 -59.93 -19.43
N LYS A 2 -51.36 -59.19 -19.55
CA LYS A 2 -49.93 -59.59 -19.52
C LYS A 2 -49.30 -59.85 -20.89
N PHE A 3 -48.81 -58.75 -21.47
CA PHE A 3 -47.90 -58.70 -22.59
C PHE A 3 -46.49 -59.12 -22.18
N THR A 4 -45.86 -59.87 -23.07
CA THR A 4 -44.50 -60.38 -23.05
C THR A 4 -43.46 -59.26 -23.22
N LEU A 5 -42.36 -59.37 -22.47
CA LEU A 5 -41.15 -58.57 -22.59
C LEU A 5 -40.41 -58.88 -23.91
N ALA A 6 -40.11 -57.84 -24.70
CA ALA A 6 -39.06 -57.87 -25.71
C ALA A 6 -38.27 -56.56 -25.66
N THR A 7 -37.03 -56.68 -25.22
CA THR A 7 -35.99 -55.65 -25.21
C THR A 7 -35.55 -55.33 -26.64
N LEU A 8 -35.57 -54.04 -27.01
CA LEU A 8 -34.96 -53.54 -28.24
C LEU A 8 -34.08 -52.35 -27.89
N ALA A 9 -32.77 -52.55 -27.99
CA ALA A 9 -31.75 -51.54 -27.77
C ALA A 9 -31.81 -50.49 -28.89
N LEU A 10 -32.04 -49.24 -28.53
CA LEU A 10 -31.94 -48.11 -29.46
C LEU A 10 -30.64 -47.35 -29.15
N LEU A 11 -29.59 -47.63 -29.92
CA LEU A 11 -28.41 -46.76 -30.00
C LEU A 11 -28.84 -45.43 -30.61
N GLY A 12 -28.91 -44.38 -29.77
CA GLY A 12 -29.04 -43.00 -30.22
C GLY A 12 -27.70 -42.47 -30.70
N LEU A 13 -27.54 -42.30 -32.01
CA LEU A 13 -26.42 -41.62 -32.64
C LEU A 13 -26.59 -40.10 -32.42
N VAL A 14 -25.90 -39.54 -31.42
CA VAL A 14 -25.81 -38.09 -31.22
C VAL A 14 -24.88 -37.52 -32.29
N SER A 15 -25.46 -36.86 -33.29
CA SER A 15 -24.73 -35.98 -34.20
C SER A 15 -24.33 -34.71 -33.45
N ALA A 16 -23.03 -34.52 -33.24
CA ALA A 16 -22.47 -33.26 -32.76
C ALA A 16 -22.65 -32.20 -33.86
N LYS A 17 -23.62 -31.29 -33.67
CA LYS A 17 -23.66 -30.02 -34.43
C LYS A 17 -22.76 -29.02 -33.71
N ASP A 18 -21.75 -28.52 -34.42
CA ASP A 18 -20.84 -27.45 -34.00
C ASP A 18 -21.59 -26.25 -33.39
N THR A 19 -21.44 -26.04 -32.08
CA THR A 19 -22.01 -24.90 -31.35
C THR A 19 -21.12 -23.65 -31.40
N THR A 20 -19.99 -23.71 -32.10
CA THR A 20 -18.99 -22.63 -32.22
C THR A 20 -19.45 -21.48 -33.13
N THR A 21 -20.39 -21.74 -34.03
CA THR A 21 -20.89 -20.74 -35.00
C THR A 21 -21.77 -19.67 -34.36
N VAL A 22 -22.61 -20.04 -33.37
CA VAL A 22 -23.49 -19.09 -32.68
C VAL A 22 -22.68 -18.07 -31.85
N TRP A 23 -21.61 -18.52 -31.19
CA TRP A 23 -20.70 -17.65 -30.44
C TRP A 23 -19.93 -16.67 -31.35
N SER A 24 -19.58 -17.09 -32.58
CA SER A 24 -18.88 -16.22 -33.53
C SER A 24 -19.76 -15.07 -34.06
N LEU A 25 -21.06 -15.29 -34.22
CA LEU A 25 -21.97 -14.26 -34.72
C LEU A 25 -22.43 -13.30 -33.61
N GLN A 26 -22.64 -13.80 -32.39
CA GLN A 26 -23.01 -12.96 -31.25
C GLN A 26 -21.88 -11.99 -30.86
N SER A 27 -20.63 -12.46 -30.78
CA SER A 27 -19.48 -11.62 -30.39
C SER A 27 -19.17 -10.49 -31.38
N VAL A 28 -19.36 -10.71 -32.68
CA VAL A 28 -19.17 -9.67 -33.71
C VAL A 28 -20.30 -8.63 -33.67
N GLN A 29 -21.53 -9.04 -33.33
CA GLN A 29 -22.65 -8.10 -33.13
C GLN A 29 -22.43 -7.28 -31.86
N ASP A 30 -22.07 -7.92 -30.75
CA ASP A 30 -21.83 -7.25 -29.46
C ASP A 30 -20.68 -6.23 -29.54
N HIS A 31 -19.58 -6.55 -30.24
CA HIS A 31 -18.46 -5.60 -30.40
C HIS A 31 -18.82 -4.39 -31.29
N ARG A 32 -19.74 -4.55 -32.24
CA ARG A 32 -20.19 -3.42 -33.08
C ARG A 32 -21.11 -2.49 -32.30
N ASP A 33 -21.95 -3.05 -31.45
CA ASP A 33 -22.85 -2.28 -30.58
C ASP A 33 -22.05 -1.56 -29.47
N ASP A 34 -21.06 -2.20 -28.86
CA ASP A 34 -20.17 -1.58 -27.88
C ASP A 34 -19.32 -0.46 -28.49
N ALA A 35 -18.77 -0.67 -29.69
CA ALA A 35 -18.02 0.36 -30.41
C ALA A 35 -18.88 1.60 -30.75
N ALA A 36 -20.15 1.39 -31.11
CA ALA A 36 -21.10 2.48 -31.36
C ALA A 36 -21.42 3.26 -30.08
N PHE A 37 -21.58 2.57 -28.95
CA PHE A 37 -21.79 3.21 -27.65
C PHE A 37 -20.58 4.04 -27.20
N GLN A 38 -19.36 3.51 -27.35
CA GLN A 38 -18.13 4.24 -27.02
C GLN A 38 -17.95 5.50 -27.88
N HIS A 39 -18.25 5.42 -29.17
CA HIS A 39 -18.16 6.57 -30.09
C HIS A 39 -19.15 7.68 -29.72
N THR A 40 -20.42 7.32 -29.48
CA THR A 40 -21.45 8.31 -29.12
C THR A 40 -21.18 8.96 -27.76
N PHE A 41 -20.67 8.19 -26.79
CA PHE A 41 -20.21 8.74 -25.52
C PHE A 41 -19.03 9.71 -25.71
N GLY A 42 -18.02 9.32 -26.49
CA GLY A 42 -16.87 10.16 -26.81
C GLY A 42 -17.26 11.48 -27.48
N ASP A 43 -18.14 11.44 -28.48
CA ASP A 43 -18.64 12.62 -29.17
C ASP A 43 -19.37 13.57 -28.20
N SER A 44 -20.22 13.02 -27.33
CA SER A 44 -20.98 13.81 -26.35
C SER A 44 -20.06 14.50 -25.32
N ALA A 45 -19.03 13.81 -24.85
CA ALA A 45 -18.04 14.36 -23.91
C ALA A 45 -17.22 15.47 -24.56
N THR A 46 -16.80 15.27 -25.82
CA THR A 46 -16.01 16.24 -26.58
C THR A 46 -16.83 17.49 -26.91
N ALA A 47 -18.09 17.31 -27.32
CA ALA A 47 -19.02 18.42 -27.56
C ALA A 47 -19.28 19.24 -26.27
N ALA A 48 -19.47 18.57 -25.14
CA ALA A 48 -19.67 19.23 -23.85
C ALA A 48 -18.42 19.98 -23.37
N ALA A 49 -17.21 19.48 -23.65
CA ALA A 49 -15.97 20.17 -23.35
C ALA A 49 -15.77 21.41 -24.23
N ASN A 50 -16.06 21.31 -25.53
CA ASN A 50 -15.92 22.42 -26.49
C ASN A 50 -17.00 23.50 -26.31
N ALA A 51 -18.16 23.16 -25.73
CA ALA A 51 -19.20 24.14 -25.40
C ALA A 51 -18.87 24.99 -24.15
N ARG A 52 -17.80 24.66 -23.42
CA ARG A 52 -17.35 25.48 -22.29
C ARG A 52 -16.67 26.74 -22.81
N PRO A 53 -17.07 27.94 -22.36
CA PRO A 53 -16.36 29.16 -22.72
C PRO A 53 -14.90 29.05 -22.24
N PRO A 54 -13.91 29.56 -22.99
CA PRO A 54 -12.53 29.56 -22.55
C PRO A 54 -12.42 30.29 -21.21
N TYR A 55 -11.63 29.75 -20.27
CA TYR A 55 -11.37 30.40 -18.99
C TYR A 55 -10.83 31.81 -19.21
N ARG A 56 -11.61 32.83 -18.82
CA ARG A 56 -11.16 34.22 -18.80
C ARG A 56 -10.42 34.48 -17.49
N SER A 57 -9.11 34.72 -17.57
CA SER A 57 -8.34 35.30 -16.46
C SER A 57 -8.86 36.72 -16.20
N HIS A 58 -9.48 36.93 -15.04
CA HIS A 58 -9.83 38.27 -14.59
C HIS A 58 -8.55 38.93 -14.06
N VAL A 59 -7.98 39.84 -14.85
CA VAL A 59 -7.02 40.83 -14.35
C VAL A 59 -7.86 41.94 -13.72
N GLN A 60 -7.64 42.19 -12.43
CA GLN A 60 -8.28 43.25 -11.67
C GLN A 60 -7.38 44.46 -11.77
N GLU A 61 -7.68 45.37 -12.71
CA GLU A 61 -7.06 46.70 -12.74
C GLU A 61 -7.75 47.57 -11.70
N GLU A 62 -7.06 47.79 -10.58
CA GLU A 62 -7.41 48.85 -9.63
C GLU A 62 -6.37 49.94 -9.75
N SER A 63 -6.82 51.10 -10.22
CA SER A 63 -6.09 52.34 -10.26
C SER A 63 -5.63 52.74 -8.86
N SER A 64 -4.33 52.97 -8.67
CA SER A 64 -3.80 53.83 -7.63
C SER A 64 -2.49 54.41 -8.13
N ASP A 65 -2.41 55.72 -8.05
CA ASP A 65 -1.42 56.59 -8.66
C ASP A 65 0.03 56.35 -8.21
N ASP A 66 0.92 56.76 -9.11
CA ASP A 66 2.37 56.87 -9.00
C ASP A 66 2.81 57.66 -7.75
N ASP A 67 3.68 57.07 -6.94
CA ASP A 67 4.78 57.82 -6.30
C ASP A 67 5.92 56.84 -5.96
N SER A 68 7.05 57.02 -6.66
CA SER A 68 8.31 56.32 -6.41
C SER A 68 8.94 56.73 -5.08
N SER A 69 9.25 55.78 -4.21
CA SER A 69 10.34 55.93 -3.25
C SER A 69 11.04 54.59 -3.04
N SER A 70 12.29 54.54 -3.50
CA SER A 70 13.27 53.51 -3.15
C SER A 70 13.58 53.63 -1.66
N SER A 71 13.44 52.54 -0.91
CA SER A 71 14.01 52.40 0.42
C SER A 71 14.30 50.91 0.67
N ASP A 72 15.58 50.59 0.73
CA ASP A 72 16.12 49.39 1.34
C ASP A 72 15.72 49.38 2.82
N GLU A 73 14.95 48.38 3.23
CA GLU A 73 14.56 48.20 4.63
C GLU A 73 15.05 46.83 5.08
N ASP A 74 16.23 46.86 5.69
CA ASP A 74 16.79 45.82 6.55
C ASP A 74 15.69 45.30 7.48
N LEU A 75 15.16 44.10 7.21
CA LEU A 75 14.32 43.39 8.16
C LEU A 75 15.20 42.97 9.34
N GLN A 76 15.31 43.87 10.31
CA GLN A 76 15.81 43.60 11.65
C GLN A 76 14.96 42.48 12.25
N LEU A 77 15.43 41.23 12.12
CA LEU A 77 14.93 40.07 12.85
C LEU A 77 15.31 40.27 14.33
N ARG A 78 14.53 41.10 15.02
CA ARG A 78 14.57 41.28 16.46
C ARG A 78 13.27 40.73 17.03
N GLY A 79 13.29 39.44 17.33
CA GLY A 79 12.22 38.71 17.98
C GLY A 79 12.77 37.36 18.37
N ASP A 80 13.20 37.28 19.62
CA ASP A 80 13.54 36.10 20.39
C ASP A 80 12.26 35.24 20.53
N ASP A 81 11.85 34.57 19.46
CA ASP A 81 10.89 33.47 19.50
C ASP A 81 11.71 32.20 19.27
N GLU A 82 12.05 31.53 20.37
CA GLU A 82 12.45 30.12 20.35
C GLU A 82 11.25 29.32 19.78
N GLU A 83 11.12 29.25 18.46
CA GLU A 83 10.21 28.31 17.83
C GLU A 83 10.68 26.91 18.22
N GLU A 84 10.05 26.34 19.25
CA GLU A 84 10.22 24.94 19.67
C GLU A 84 10.24 24.05 18.41
N GLU A 85 11.40 23.44 18.13
CA GLU A 85 11.61 22.63 16.93
C GLU A 85 10.59 21.47 16.92
N ASP A 86 9.70 21.42 15.93
CA ASP A 86 8.69 20.36 15.83
C ASP A 86 9.33 19.02 15.44
N HIS A 87 9.63 18.20 16.45
CA HIS A 87 10.26 16.88 16.27
C HIS A 87 9.28 15.78 15.81
N SER A 88 7.99 16.06 15.59
CA SER A 88 6.97 15.03 15.32
C SER A 88 7.19 14.20 14.04
N LYS A 89 8.05 14.68 13.13
CA LYS A 89 8.43 13.97 11.89
C LYS A 89 9.62 13.04 12.07
N GLU A 90 10.28 13.12 13.22
CA GLU A 90 11.43 12.29 13.54
C GLU A 90 11.01 10.97 14.20
N PHE A 91 11.92 10.01 14.14
CA PHE A 91 11.71 8.69 14.72
C PHE A 91 12.94 8.24 15.49
N TYR A 92 12.71 7.61 16.64
CA TYR A 92 13.72 6.88 17.38
C TYR A 92 13.97 5.52 16.75
N LYS A 93 15.25 5.18 16.59
CA LYS A 93 15.65 3.85 16.11
C LYS A 93 15.74 2.86 17.26
N ALA A 94 15.56 1.57 16.95
CA ALA A 94 15.61 0.50 17.94
C ALA A 94 16.88 0.51 18.80
N PHE A 95 18.05 0.73 18.19
CA PHE A 95 19.33 0.70 18.89
C PHE A 95 19.62 1.95 19.74
N GLU A 96 18.82 3.02 19.63
CA GLU A 96 19.03 4.27 20.36
C GLU A 96 18.52 4.17 21.81
N SER A 97 17.69 3.18 22.10
CA SER A 97 17.18 2.88 23.44
C SER A 97 18.35 2.67 24.42
N GLY A 98 18.38 3.44 25.50
CA GLY A 98 19.41 3.40 26.54
C GLY A 98 20.79 3.96 26.14
N ARG A 99 20.95 4.49 24.92
CA ARG A 99 22.24 4.99 24.40
C ARG A 99 22.33 6.52 24.29
N LEU A 100 21.18 7.20 24.18
CA LEU A 100 21.09 8.66 24.13
C LEU A 100 21.12 9.29 25.53
N ASP A 101 22.15 8.99 26.34
CA ASP A 101 22.28 9.48 27.72
C ASP A 101 21.03 9.25 28.60
N GLY A 102 20.28 8.16 28.34
CA GLY A 102 19.03 7.84 29.03
C GLY A 102 17.80 8.66 28.59
N LYS A 103 17.91 9.53 27.57
CA LYS A 103 16.79 10.34 27.06
C LYS A 103 15.73 9.55 26.32
N TYR A 104 16.06 8.32 25.90
CA TYR A 104 15.13 7.43 25.23
C TYR A 104 15.26 6.02 25.79
N GLU A 105 14.17 5.52 26.33
CA GLU A 105 13.99 4.12 26.72
C GLU A 105 12.75 3.59 26.01
N ARG A 106 12.95 2.59 25.16
CA ARG A 106 11.86 1.96 24.42
C ARG A 106 10.98 1.14 25.37
N VAL A 107 9.72 1.52 25.48
CA VAL A 107 8.72 0.75 26.23
C VAL A 107 8.00 -0.17 25.26
N ILE A 108 8.20 -1.49 25.43
CA ILE A 108 7.44 -2.50 24.68
C ILE A 108 6.07 -2.62 25.37
N PRO A 109 4.95 -2.60 24.62
CA PRO A 109 3.61 -2.82 25.18
C PRO A 109 3.55 -4.13 25.98
N ASP A 110 2.90 -4.10 27.15
CA ASP A 110 2.85 -5.22 28.10
C ASP A 110 2.36 -6.54 27.50
N ILE A 111 1.48 -6.47 26.49
CA ILE A 111 0.95 -7.63 25.76
C ILE A 111 2.00 -8.39 24.94
N TYR A 112 3.21 -7.84 24.79
CA TYR A 112 4.33 -8.43 24.06
C TYR A 112 5.61 -8.48 24.92
N ALA A 113 5.49 -8.34 26.24
CA ALA A 113 6.65 -8.21 27.12
C ALA A 113 7.17 -9.57 27.62
N ALA A 114 6.26 -10.51 27.93
CA ALA A 114 6.62 -11.81 28.48
C ALA A 114 7.07 -12.80 27.40
N ASP A 115 7.80 -13.85 27.82
CA ASP A 115 8.23 -14.94 26.93
C ASP A 115 7.09 -15.86 26.50
N THR A 116 5.93 -15.74 27.12
CA THR A 116 4.70 -16.48 26.76
C THR A 116 3.86 -15.75 25.72
N ASP A 117 4.22 -14.50 25.40
CA ASP A 117 3.48 -13.66 24.46
C ASP A 117 4.01 -13.85 23.03
N ASP A 118 3.41 -13.15 22.05
CA ASP A 118 3.81 -13.21 20.64
C ASP A 118 5.30 -12.81 20.47
N LEU A 119 6.15 -13.82 20.29
CA LEU A 119 7.61 -13.67 20.21
C LEU A 119 8.00 -12.90 18.95
N PHE A 120 7.26 -13.09 17.87
CA PHE A 120 7.52 -12.38 16.62
C PHE A 120 7.27 -10.88 16.80
N MET A 121 6.10 -10.50 17.32
CA MET A 121 5.78 -9.09 17.56
C MET A 121 6.77 -8.42 18.50
N ARG A 122 7.19 -9.13 19.57
CA ARG A 122 8.25 -8.66 20.46
C ARG A 122 9.57 -8.43 19.73
N SER A 123 9.98 -9.35 18.85
CA SER A 123 11.21 -9.20 18.06
C SER A 123 11.16 -8.00 17.12
N MET A 124 9.99 -7.76 16.50
CA MET A 124 9.75 -6.64 15.59
C MET A 124 9.82 -5.31 16.34
N LEU A 125 9.13 -5.21 17.49
CA LEU A 125 9.14 -4.02 18.33
C LEU A 125 10.52 -3.75 18.94
N LYS A 126 11.28 -4.78 19.31
CA LYS A 126 12.59 -4.60 19.96
C LYS A 126 13.69 -4.22 18.98
N ASN A 127 13.75 -4.84 17.80
CA ASN A 127 14.93 -4.78 16.94
C ASN A 127 14.71 -3.99 15.64
N TYR A 128 13.48 -3.91 15.14
CA TYR A 128 13.19 -3.40 13.79
C TYR A 128 12.32 -2.14 13.77
N ALA A 129 11.47 -1.96 14.77
CA ALA A 129 10.55 -0.83 14.80
C ALA A 129 11.25 0.51 15.02
N LEU A 130 10.68 1.54 14.40
CA LEU A 130 10.94 2.96 14.60
C LEU A 130 9.80 3.51 15.45
N GLU A 131 10.13 4.22 16.52
CA GLU A 131 9.12 4.85 17.38
C GLU A 131 9.00 6.33 17.02
N GLY A 132 7.77 6.81 16.83
CA GLY A 132 7.55 8.23 16.54
C GLY A 132 7.85 9.13 17.73
N LYS A 133 8.13 10.40 17.44
CA LYS A 133 8.25 11.44 18.47
C LYS A 133 7.00 12.32 18.51
N ASN A 134 6.74 12.88 19.68
CA ASN A 134 5.83 14.02 19.85
C ASN A 134 6.55 15.31 19.45
N LYS A 135 5.83 16.44 19.45
CA LYS A 135 6.40 17.76 19.10
C LYS A 135 7.56 18.15 20.01
N ASP A 136 7.45 17.82 21.29
CA ASP A 136 8.46 18.05 22.34
C ASP A 136 9.66 17.08 22.26
N GLY A 137 9.70 16.21 21.25
CA GLY A 137 10.72 15.19 21.10
C GLY A 137 10.52 13.95 21.98
N SER A 138 9.50 13.88 22.84
CA SER A 138 9.23 12.70 23.67
C SER A 138 8.71 11.51 22.82
N PRO A 139 8.93 10.25 23.23
CA PRO A 139 8.41 9.09 22.52
C PRO A 139 6.87 9.06 22.55
N ASN A 140 6.25 8.74 21.42
CA ASN A 140 4.78 8.73 21.30
C ASN A 140 4.15 7.33 21.40
N GLY A 141 4.94 6.26 21.53
CA GLY A 141 4.46 4.88 21.58
C GLY A 141 3.91 4.32 20.26
N ASN A 142 3.94 5.09 19.17
CA ASN A 142 3.54 4.64 17.84
C ASN A 142 4.72 4.02 17.13
N PHE A 143 4.67 2.71 16.96
CA PHE A 143 5.72 1.95 16.30
C PHE A 143 5.38 1.69 14.84
N VAL A 144 6.30 2.09 13.97
CA VAL A 144 6.25 1.86 12.52
C VAL A 144 7.53 1.17 12.06
N ILE A 145 7.49 0.52 10.90
CA ILE A 145 8.64 -0.12 10.27
C ILE A 145 8.82 0.47 8.89
N ASP A 146 10.07 0.82 8.58
CA ASP A 146 10.48 1.23 7.25
C ASP A 146 10.79 0.01 6.36
N GLU A 147 10.81 0.26 5.06
CA GLU A 147 11.00 -0.80 4.07
C GLU A 147 12.31 -1.58 4.27
N VAL A 148 13.39 -0.91 4.68
CA VAL A 148 14.71 -1.55 4.85
C VAL A 148 14.69 -2.53 6.03
N SER A 149 14.09 -2.14 7.15
CA SER A 149 13.92 -3.02 8.30
C SER A 149 12.96 -4.16 7.99
N ALA A 150 11.86 -3.90 7.27
CA ALA A 150 10.94 -4.94 6.81
C ALA A 150 11.64 -5.97 5.89
N ARG A 151 12.50 -5.52 4.96
CA ARG A 151 13.30 -6.42 4.11
C ARG A 151 14.23 -7.30 4.94
N SER A 152 14.79 -6.77 6.02
CA SER A 152 15.71 -7.52 6.88
C SER A 152 14.98 -8.57 7.69
N ALA A 153 13.88 -8.19 8.35
CA ALA A 153 13.00 -9.12 9.06
C ALA A 153 12.44 -10.21 8.13
N ALA A 154 12.06 -9.84 6.90
CA ALA A 154 11.55 -10.79 5.91
C ALA A 154 12.59 -11.86 5.53
N ARG A 155 13.87 -11.51 5.41
CA ARG A 155 14.93 -12.49 5.12
C ARG A 155 15.07 -13.51 6.24
N GLU A 156 15.00 -13.07 7.49
CA GLU A 156 15.07 -13.96 8.65
C GLU A 156 13.89 -14.93 8.65
N VAL A 157 12.67 -14.42 8.52
CA VAL A 157 11.45 -15.24 8.50
C VAL A 157 11.43 -16.22 7.32
N LEU A 158 11.83 -15.79 6.12
CA LEU A 158 11.92 -16.68 4.97
C LEU A 158 13.01 -17.75 5.14
N GLY A 159 14.10 -17.41 5.82
CA GLY A 159 15.15 -18.36 6.17
C GLY A 159 14.68 -19.41 7.17
N THR A 160 14.03 -18.99 8.26
CA THR A 160 13.62 -19.90 9.33
C THR A 160 12.40 -20.74 8.97
N HIS A 161 11.40 -20.15 8.31
CA HIS A 161 10.11 -20.82 8.05
C HIS A 161 10.00 -21.43 6.64
N LYS A 162 10.67 -20.86 5.63
CA LYS A 162 10.66 -21.42 4.26
C LYS A 162 11.98 -22.11 3.87
N GLY A 163 13.00 -22.07 4.72
CA GLY A 163 14.32 -22.65 4.42
C GLY A 163 15.01 -22.01 3.21
N LEU A 164 14.65 -20.78 2.85
CA LEU A 164 15.21 -20.10 1.69
C LEU A 164 16.53 -19.44 2.07
N HIS A 165 17.60 -19.77 1.34
CA HIS A 165 18.94 -19.22 1.57
C HIS A 165 19.62 -18.79 0.27
N GLY A 166 20.66 -17.95 0.39
CA GLY A 166 21.51 -17.53 -0.71
C GLY A 166 20.74 -16.97 -1.91
N ALA A 167 21.07 -17.46 -3.11
CA ALA A 167 20.49 -16.98 -4.37
C ALA A 167 18.97 -17.20 -4.45
N ALA A 168 18.45 -18.28 -3.87
CA ALA A 168 17.01 -18.56 -3.88
C ALA A 168 16.22 -17.52 -3.07
N MET A 169 16.74 -17.14 -1.89
CA MET A 169 16.15 -16.08 -1.08
C MET A 169 16.21 -14.73 -1.79
N ILE A 170 17.34 -14.38 -2.42
CA ILE A 170 17.48 -13.11 -3.16
C ILE A 170 16.44 -13.04 -4.29
N LYS A 171 16.32 -14.12 -5.08
CA LYS A 171 15.34 -14.20 -6.18
C LYS A 171 13.90 -14.09 -5.65
N TYR A 172 13.60 -14.76 -4.55
CA TYR A 172 12.28 -14.69 -3.91
C TYR A 172 11.94 -13.26 -3.47
N MET A 173 12.87 -12.60 -2.77
CA MET A 173 12.71 -11.22 -2.32
C MET A 173 12.54 -10.25 -3.50
N GLN A 174 13.32 -10.41 -4.57
CA GLN A 174 13.17 -9.57 -5.77
C GLN A 174 11.80 -9.73 -6.45
N THR A 175 11.22 -10.93 -6.39
CA THR A 175 9.96 -11.24 -7.07
C THR A 175 8.74 -10.79 -6.24
N TYR A 176 8.76 -11.06 -4.92
CA TYR A 176 7.56 -10.96 -4.09
C TYR A 176 7.59 -9.82 -3.08
N PHE A 177 8.76 -9.28 -2.72
CA PHE A 177 8.82 -8.26 -1.67
C PHE A 177 8.16 -6.95 -2.09
N GLU A 178 8.56 -6.37 -3.22
CA GLU A 178 8.04 -5.08 -3.69
C GLU A 178 6.52 -5.07 -3.90
N PRO A 179 5.89 -6.05 -4.58
CA PRO A 179 4.44 -6.08 -4.70
C PRO A 179 3.75 -6.27 -3.34
N THR A 180 4.32 -7.06 -2.44
CA THR A 180 3.81 -7.19 -1.06
C THR A 180 3.91 -5.87 -0.32
N TRP A 181 5.03 -5.17 -0.40
CA TRP A 181 5.22 -3.86 0.22
C TRP A 181 4.18 -2.85 -0.26
N LYS A 182 4.00 -2.72 -1.57
CA LYS A 182 2.99 -1.84 -2.17
C LYS A 182 1.56 -2.18 -1.76
N HIS A 183 1.27 -3.44 -1.41
CA HIS A 183 -0.03 -3.83 -0.91
C HIS A 183 -0.32 -3.28 0.50
N PHE A 184 0.70 -3.20 1.35
CA PHE A 184 0.56 -2.73 2.74
C PHE A 184 0.82 -1.23 2.90
N ASP A 185 1.74 -0.65 2.11
CA ASP A 185 2.01 0.79 2.06
C ASP A 185 1.13 1.48 1.00
N VAL A 186 -0.18 1.44 1.22
CA VAL A 186 -1.19 1.96 0.27
C VAL A 186 -0.96 3.44 -0.07
N ASN A 187 -0.48 4.21 0.90
CA ASN A 187 -0.26 5.64 0.76
C ASN A 187 1.15 6.01 0.27
N GLY A 188 2.03 5.03 0.05
CA GLY A 188 3.43 5.30 -0.35
C GLY A 188 4.22 6.10 0.68
N SER A 189 3.90 5.93 1.96
CA SER A 189 4.53 6.63 3.08
C SER A 189 5.94 6.12 3.40
N GLY A 190 6.31 4.96 2.83
CA GLY A 190 7.57 4.28 3.10
C GLY A 190 7.62 3.65 4.49
N LYS A 191 6.50 3.59 5.21
CA LYS A 191 6.39 3.00 6.54
C LYS A 191 5.07 2.24 6.69
N ILE A 192 5.11 1.17 7.48
CA ILE A 192 3.92 0.40 7.85
C ILE A 192 3.86 0.24 9.37
N GLU A 193 2.66 0.21 9.93
CA GLU A 193 2.47 -0.02 11.37
C GLU A 193 2.97 -1.41 11.75
N VAL A 194 3.66 -1.52 12.89
CA VAL A 194 4.25 -2.80 13.34
C VAL A 194 3.19 -3.89 13.52
N LEU A 195 1.96 -3.52 13.94
CA LEU A 195 0.85 -4.46 14.11
C LEU A 195 0.42 -5.15 12.82
N LYS A 196 0.74 -4.59 11.64
CA LYS A 196 0.45 -5.20 10.34
C LYS A 196 1.54 -6.18 9.90
N MET A 197 2.68 -6.24 10.58
CA MET A 197 3.80 -7.10 10.20
C MET A 197 3.49 -8.60 10.19
N PRO A 198 2.70 -9.18 11.12
CA PRO A 198 2.35 -10.60 11.06
C PRO A 198 1.58 -10.94 9.77
N GLN A 199 0.64 -10.08 9.38
CA GLN A 199 -0.11 -10.23 8.13
C GLN A 199 0.79 -10.03 6.91
N PHE A 200 1.69 -9.05 6.96
CA PHE A 200 2.69 -8.82 5.93
C PHE A 200 3.56 -10.07 5.69
N MET A 201 4.08 -10.67 6.76
CA MET A 201 4.92 -11.87 6.65
C MET A 201 4.15 -13.06 6.08
N ARG A 202 2.92 -13.30 6.55
CA ARG A 202 2.03 -14.35 6.02
C ARG A 202 1.72 -14.17 4.53
N PHE A 203 1.49 -12.93 4.11
CA PHE A 203 1.28 -12.62 2.71
C PHE A 203 2.55 -12.85 1.88
N LEU A 204 3.70 -12.39 2.37
CA LEU A 204 5.00 -12.55 1.70
C LEU A 204 5.40 -14.02 1.57
N THR A 205 5.16 -14.83 2.60
CA THR A 205 5.39 -16.28 2.56
C THR A 205 4.36 -17.03 1.72
N SER A 206 3.26 -16.36 1.35
CA SER A 206 2.08 -16.94 0.72
C SER A 206 1.47 -18.07 1.56
N ASP A 207 1.56 -17.95 2.88
CA ASP A 207 1.04 -18.91 3.84
C ASP A 207 0.31 -18.15 4.96
N GLN A 208 -1.02 -18.22 4.94
CA GLN A 208 -1.87 -17.58 5.94
C GLN A 208 -1.92 -18.35 7.26
N SER A 209 -1.58 -19.65 7.23
CA SER A 209 -1.53 -20.51 8.41
C SER A 209 -0.17 -20.48 9.11
N LEU A 210 0.78 -19.70 8.59
CA LEU A 210 2.12 -19.61 9.13
C LEU A 210 2.08 -19.18 10.60
N ASP A 211 2.55 -20.08 11.44
CA ASP A 211 2.84 -19.82 12.84
C ASP A 211 4.15 -19.03 12.93
N LEU A 212 4.07 -17.88 13.59
CA LEU A 212 5.17 -16.95 13.81
C LEU A 212 5.64 -16.98 15.26
N GLY A 213 5.20 -17.95 16.07
CA GLY A 213 5.55 -18.05 17.49
C GLY A 213 4.58 -17.28 18.37
N HIS A 214 3.28 -17.55 18.20
CA HIS A 214 2.19 -17.11 19.09
C HIS A 214 1.92 -18.14 20.20
#